data_AF-A0A369H4X8-F1
#
_entry.id   AF-A0A369H4X8-F1
#
_cell.length_a   1.000
_cell.length_b   1.000
_cell.length_c   1.000
_cell.angle_alpha   90.00
_cell.angle_beta   90.00
_cell.angle_gamma   90.00
#
_symmetry.space_group_name_H-M   'P 1'
#
loop_
_entity.id
_entity.type
_entity.pdbx_description
1 polymer ?
#
loop_
_entity_poly.entity_id
_entity_poly.type
_entity_poly.pdbx_seq_one_letter_code
_entity_poly.pdbx_strand_id
1 'polypeptide(L)'
;MRRLLILVTAIAAASVQRRSAAHRGLNDSELLPERRKCSSDSCFVALLLSFHSHWPSMERFCHQRKRLSSSEEAMELSPLADGEFKEYFAYRCPLTAAPEGSRHNTLASGCECVAQGRVCAAEDCRAAMEAKLGGPNAMSDFCFTGTLDDKYLLTPGNNLNKSFTFPMSLLMRDGGRACLNFHEVRLACACSLPKHRKWQFPGCHNDLCYASIDMLLGEATGRVCRDMLAGLAHAIDGFGIEGLGFDRRCDFAKQLKACRCTQPEHYRLEHHSEVRPCRQARCYLSLEWVLGSHVMDFCKAVLDQHASWDSGYSWSSRTTVDRHINSVESFPVIFKDAASLGCSHDELIAACRCAQPPRCAEESCYEETVAGSWSSKYGETLPRRGIAAIEASGGSPIID
;
A
#
# COMPACT_ATOMS: atom_id res chain seq x y z
N MET A 1 29.18 -15.02 -43.71
CA MET A 1 29.40 -14.11 -42.56
C MET A 1 29.59 -12.64 -42.92
N ARG A 2 30.37 -12.25 -43.95
CA ARG A 2 30.54 -10.81 -44.33
C ARG A 2 29.26 -10.07 -44.76
N ARG A 3 28.28 -10.74 -45.35
CA ARG A 3 27.00 -10.11 -45.75
C ARG A 3 26.03 -9.83 -44.59
N LEU A 4 26.18 -10.53 -43.46
CA LEU A 4 25.35 -10.31 -42.27
C LEU A 4 25.79 -9.06 -41.48
N LEU A 5 27.10 -8.80 -41.44
CA LEU A 5 27.68 -7.63 -40.76
C LEU A 5 27.26 -6.29 -41.39
N ILE A 6 27.10 -6.24 -42.72
CA ILE A 6 26.71 -5.01 -43.44
C ILE A 6 25.23 -4.64 -43.14
N LEU A 7 24.37 -5.64 -42.97
CA LEU A 7 22.95 -5.44 -42.64
C LEU A 7 22.77 -4.94 -41.20
N VAL A 8 23.55 -5.42 -40.24
CA VAL A 8 23.51 -4.96 -38.84
C VAL A 8 24.00 -3.51 -38.72
N THR A 9 25.03 -3.11 -39.47
CA THR A 9 25.52 -1.71 -39.48
C THR A 9 24.54 -0.74 -40.14
N ALA A 10 23.80 -1.15 -41.17
CA ALA A 10 22.81 -0.30 -41.82
C ALA A 10 21.59 -0.03 -40.93
N ILE A 11 21.15 -1.01 -40.13
CA ILE A 11 20.03 -0.87 -39.19
C ILE A 11 20.42 -0.02 -37.98
N ALA A 12 21.67 -0.13 -37.50
CA ALA A 12 22.21 0.75 -36.47
C ALA A 12 22.34 2.21 -36.95
N ALA A 13 22.78 2.45 -38.18
CA ALA A 13 22.88 3.80 -38.73
C ALA A 13 21.49 4.44 -38.96
N ALA A 14 20.52 3.67 -39.47
CA ALA A 14 19.16 4.15 -39.68
C ALA A 14 18.41 4.47 -38.37
N SER A 15 18.70 3.74 -37.29
CA SER A 15 18.10 4.02 -35.97
C SER A 15 18.74 5.24 -35.27
N VAL A 16 20.05 5.47 -35.47
CA VAL A 16 20.72 6.67 -34.97
C VAL A 16 20.26 7.93 -35.73
N GLN A 17 20.09 7.85 -37.05
CA GLN A 17 19.69 9.00 -37.87
C GLN A 17 18.22 9.41 -37.69
N ARG A 18 17.33 8.47 -37.30
CA ARG A 18 15.96 8.80 -36.85
C ARG A 18 15.94 9.55 -35.51
N ARG A 19 16.92 9.34 -34.63
CA ARG A 19 17.03 10.08 -33.36
C ARG A 19 17.57 11.51 -33.57
N SER A 20 18.42 11.72 -34.57
CA SER A 20 18.99 13.04 -34.88
C SER A 20 17.97 14.02 -35.47
N ALA A 21 16.96 13.54 -36.20
CA ALA A 21 15.91 14.39 -36.78
C ALA A 21 14.86 14.87 -35.74
N ALA A 22 14.78 14.22 -34.58
CA ALA A 22 13.85 14.58 -33.49
C ALA A 22 14.44 15.61 -32.49
N HIS A 23 15.69 16.02 -32.66
CA HIS A 23 16.36 17.04 -31.85
C HIS A 23 16.49 18.39 -32.54
N ARG A 24 15.61 18.73 -33.50
CA ARG A 24 15.40 20.14 -33.86
C ARG A 24 14.97 20.86 -32.59
N GLY A 25 15.81 21.80 -32.13
CA GLY A 25 15.56 22.60 -30.93
C GLY A 25 14.13 23.12 -30.95
N LEU A 26 13.33 22.64 -30.00
CA LEU A 26 12.04 23.22 -29.69
C LEU A 26 12.32 24.68 -29.31
N ASN A 27 11.83 25.60 -30.13
CA ASN A 27 11.84 27.01 -29.78
C ASN A 27 11.06 27.15 -28.45
N ASP A 28 11.75 27.53 -27.38
CA ASP A 28 11.21 27.68 -26.00
C ASP A 28 10.08 28.73 -25.84
N SER A 29 9.54 29.23 -26.94
CA SER A 29 8.46 30.22 -27.01
C SER A 29 7.13 29.62 -27.48
N GLU A 30 7.04 28.31 -27.69
CA GLU A 30 5.77 27.66 -28.00
C GLU A 30 4.85 27.82 -26.79
N LEU A 31 3.80 28.62 -26.97
CA LEU A 31 2.77 28.91 -25.96
C LEU A 31 2.37 27.61 -25.28
N LEU A 32 2.60 27.55 -23.96
CA LEU A 32 2.21 26.39 -23.17
C LEU A 32 0.76 26.07 -23.49
N PRO A 33 0.43 24.81 -23.82
CA PRO A 33 -0.97 24.41 -23.98
C PRO A 33 -1.70 24.83 -22.71
N GLU A 34 -2.85 25.49 -22.89
CA GLU A 34 -3.69 25.93 -21.79
C GLU A 34 -3.93 24.73 -20.86
N ARG A 35 -3.47 24.85 -19.60
CA ARG A 35 -3.50 23.73 -18.66
C ARG A 35 -4.92 23.24 -18.49
N ARG A 36 -5.09 21.92 -18.42
CA ARG A 36 -6.42 21.36 -18.14
C ARG A 36 -6.86 21.84 -16.75
N LYS A 37 -8.07 22.41 -16.67
CA LYS A 37 -8.66 23.00 -15.46
C LYS A 37 -8.39 22.17 -14.20
N CYS A 38 -8.61 20.85 -14.26
CA CYS A 38 -8.43 19.94 -13.12
C CYS A 38 -6.98 19.63 -12.77
N SER A 39 -6.05 19.73 -13.72
CA SER A 39 -4.63 19.49 -13.45
C SER A 39 -3.95 20.66 -12.74
N SER A 40 -4.53 21.86 -12.85
CA SER A 40 -4.10 23.04 -12.10
C SER A 40 -4.91 23.29 -10.82
N ASP A 41 -5.96 22.52 -10.56
CA ASP A 41 -6.84 22.74 -9.40
C ASP A 41 -6.20 22.15 -8.13
N SER A 42 -5.62 23.01 -7.31
CA SER A 42 -4.96 22.61 -6.07
C SER A 42 -5.92 22.03 -5.04
N CYS A 43 -7.22 22.34 -5.12
CA CYS A 43 -8.21 21.71 -4.27
C CYS A 43 -8.49 20.28 -4.72
N PHE A 44 -8.57 20.03 -6.02
CA PHE A 44 -8.66 18.66 -6.55
C PHE A 44 -7.47 17.81 -6.11
N VAL A 45 -6.25 18.37 -6.16
CA VAL A 45 -5.05 17.71 -5.62
C VAL A 45 -5.20 17.44 -4.12
N ALA A 46 -5.66 18.41 -3.32
CA ALA A 46 -5.90 18.20 -1.89
C ALA A 46 -6.94 17.10 -1.61
N LEU A 47 -8.02 17.01 -2.40
CA LEU A 47 -8.98 15.90 -2.31
C LEU A 47 -8.30 14.55 -2.59
N LEU A 48 -7.49 14.45 -3.64
CA LEU A 48 -6.75 13.23 -3.96
C LEU A 48 -5.78 12.83 -2.84
N LEU A 49 -5.19 13.81 -2.15
CA LEU A 49 -4.32 13.59 -1.00
C LEU A 49 -5.10 13.02 0.17
N SER A 50 -6.12 13.75 0.61
CA SER A 50 -6.85 13.43 1.84
C SER A 50 -7.66 12.14 1.75
N PHE A 51 -8.13 11.77 0.55
CA PHE A 51 -8.85 10.52 0.35
C PHE A 51 -7.98 9.40 -0.22
N HIS A 52 -6.66 9.58 -0.28
CA HIS A 52 -5.72 8.62 -0.86
C HIS A 52 -6.14 8.12 -2.25
N SER A 53 -6.70 9.03 -3.06
CA SER A 53 -7.23 8.73 -4.40
C SER A 53 -8.40 7.71 -4.41
N HIS A 54 -9.03 7.42 -3.25
CA HIS A 54 -10.21 6.57 -3.17
C HIS A 54 -11.45 7.28 -3.73
N TRP A 55 -11.67 7.09 -5.04
CA TRP A 55 -12.69 7.79 -5.82
C TRP A 55 -14.10 7.76 -5.21
N PRO A 56 -14.64 6.60 -4.79
CA PRO A 56 -15.99 6.56 -4.21
C PRO A 56 -16.14 7.39 -2.93
N SER A 57 -15.06 7.54 -2.15
CA SER A 57 -15.09 8.38 -0.95
C SER A 57 -15.09 9.87 -1.30
N MET A 58 -14.29 10.27 -2.29
CA MET A 58 -14.29 11.65 -2.78
C MET A 58 -15.63 12.03 -3.39
N GLU A 59 -16.22 11.16 -4.23
CA GLU A 59 -17.55 11.38 -4.80
C GLU A 59 -18.61 11.53 -3.70
N ARG A 60 -18.64 10.62 -2.73
CA ARG A 60 -19.57 10.70 -1.60
C ARG A 60 -19.39 11.99 -0.81
N PHE A 61 -18.14 12.39 -0.53
CA PHE A 61 -17.81 13.64 0.14
C PHE A 61 -18.32 14.86 -0.64
N CYS A 62 -18.01 14.93 -1.94
CA CYS A 62 -18.46 16.02 -2.80
C CYS A 62 -19.98 16.08 -2.94
N HIS A 63 -20.66 14.93 -3.00
CA HIS A 63 -22.13 14.86 -3.03
C HIS A 63 -22.77 15.32 -1.72
N GLN A 64 -22.22 14.91 -0.57
CA GLN A 64 -22.69 15.36 0.74
C GLN A 64 -22.54 16.87 0.88
N ARG A 65 -21.39 17.43 0.46
CA ARG A 65 -21.12 18.86 0.53
C ARG A 65 -22.01 19.70 -0.37
N LYS A 66 -22.31 19.23 -1.58
CA LYS A 66 -23.27 19.91 -2.48
C LYS A 66 -24.69 20.02 -1.89
N ARG A 67 -25.06 19.13 -0.96
CA ARG A 67 -26.35 19.20 -0.25
C ARG A 67 -26.33 20.17 0.94
N LEU A 68 -25.17 20.34 1.56
CA LEU A 68 -24.99 21.17 2.76
C LEU A 68 -24.69 22.63 2.47
N SER A 69 -24.28 22.99 1.24
CA SER A 69 -23.99 24.39 0.87
C SER A 69 -25.20 25.35 0.98
N SER A 70 -26.39 24.87 1.35
CA SER A 70 -27.56 25.68 1.65
C SER A 70 -27.76 26.01 3.14
N SER A 71 -27.03 25.41 4.07
CA SER A 71 -27.07 25.78 5.50
C SER A 71 -25.69 26.22 5.97
N GLU A 72 -25.60 27.40 6.58
CA GLU A 72 -24.35 27.94 7.17
C GLU A 72 -23.76 27.01 8.25
N GLU A 73 -24.59 26.14 8.83
CA GLU A 73 -24.21 25.16 9.83
C GLU A 73 -23.94 23.80 9.19
N ALA A 74 -22.66 23.48 8.96
CA ALA A 74 -22.08 22.12 9.09
C ALA A 74 -20.66 22.07 8.50
N MET A 75 -19.71 22.81 9.09
CA MET A 75 -18.29 22.69 8.77
C MET A 75 -17.59 21.58 9.58
N GLU A 76 -18.30 20.49 9.87
CA GLU A 76 -17.63 19.30 10.39
C GLU A 76 -16.91 18.61 9.23
N LEU A 77 -15.63 18.95 9.04
CA LEU A 77 -14.67 18.21 8.23
C LEU A 77 -14.26 16.87 8.89
N SER A 78 -15.10 16.33 9.78
CA SER A 78 -14.89 15.09 10.55
C SER A 78 -14.40 13.88 9.73
N PRO A 79 -14.73 13.68 8.43
CA PRO A 79 -14.15 12.58 7.64
C PRO A 79 -12.71 12.82 7.16
N LEU A 80 -12.17 14.05 7.25
CA LEU A 80 -10.78 14.35 6.93
C LEU A 80 -9.96 14.16 8.21
N ALA A 81 -9.23 13.04 8.28
CA ALA A 81 -8.44 12.63 9.44
C ALA A 81 -7.28 13.61 9.74
N ASP A 82 -6.94 13.69 11.02
CA ASP A 82 -5.84 14.42 11.69
C ASP A 82 -5.67 15.93 11.42
N GLY A 83 -5.36 16.66 12.49
CA GLY A 83 -5.36 18.13 12.53
C GLY A 83 -4.49 18.80 11.46
N GLU A 84 -3.31 18.25 11.15
CA GLU A 84 -2.40 18.82 10.16
C GLU A 84 -2.97 18.75 8.72
N PHE A 85 -3.60 17.63 8.35
CA PHE A 85 -4.22 17.49 7.04
C PHE A 85 -5.44 18.38 6.89
N LYS A 86 -6.16 18.63 7.98
CA LYS A 86 -7.32 19.53 8.00
C LYS A 86 -6.92 20.97 7.66
N GLU A 87 -5.82 21.47 8.24
CA GLU A 87 -5.31 22.81 7.94
C GLU A 87 -4.81 22.92 6.49
N TYR A 88 -4.02 21.93 6.04
CA TYR A 88 -3.55 21.89 4.66
C TYR A 88 -4.72 21.85 3.66
N PHE A 89 -5.73 21.03 3.93
CA PHE A 89 -6.93 20.93 3.11
C PHE A 89 -7.71 22.25 3.12
N ALA A 90 -7.95 22.86 4.27
CA ALA A 90 -8.67 24.14 4.36
C ALA A 90 -7.94 25.26 3.59
N TYR A 91 -6.61 25.28 3.64
CA TYR A 91 -5.78 26.22 2.90
C TYR A 91 -5.86 26.01 1.38
N ARG A 92 -5.84 24.76 0.91
CA ARG A 92 -5.87 24.42 -0.53
C ARG A 92 -7.27 24.34 -1.14
N CYS A 93 -8.31 24.17 -0.32
CA CYS A 93 -9.72 24.04 -0.69
C CYS A 93 -10.60 25.07 0.05
N PRO A 94 -10.42 26.38 -0.15
CA PRO A 94 -11.34 27.36 0.38
C PRO A 94 -12.78 27.10 -0.10
N LEU A 95 -13.75 27.30 0.80
CA LEU A 95 -15.17 27.13 0.52
C LEU A 95 -15.69 28.22 -0.41
N THR A 96 -15.28 29.45 -0.18
CA THR A 96 -15.66 30.63 -0.96
C THR A 96 -14.49 31.08 -1.82
N ALA A 97 -14.80 31.57 -3.02
CA ALA A 97 -13.79 32.21 -3.85
C ALA A 97 -13.24 33.44 -3.12
N ALA A 98 -11.92 33.62 -3.15
CA ALA A 98 -11.32 34.85 -2.65
C ALA A 98 -11.88 36.06 -3.44
N PRO A 99 -12.13 37.20 -2.77
CA PRO A 99 -12.73 38.38 -3.39
C PRO A 99 -11.94 38.93 -4.59
N GLU A 100 -10.64 38.62 -4.70
CA GLU A 100 -9.73 39.14 -5.74
C GLU A 100 -9.66 38.30 -7.03
N GLY A 101 -10.73 37.59 -7.40
CA GLY A 101 -10.87 37.00 -8.75
C GLY A 101 -10.10 35.70 -9.01
N SER A 102 -9.41 35.13 -8.02
CA SER A 102 -8.88 33.77 -8.09
C SER A 102 -10.01 32.74 -7.95
N ARG A 103 -10.75 32.49 -9.04
CA ARG A 103 -11.84 31.48 -9.10
C ARG A 103 -11.35 30.03 -9.17
N HIS A 104 -10.05 29.83 -9.35
CA HIS A 104 -9.45 28.51 -9.47
C HIS A 104 -9.06 28.06 -8.05
N ASN A 105 -9.31 26.80 -7.70
CA ASN A 105 -9.01 26.19 -6.38
C ASN A 105 -10.07 26.35 -5.28
N THR A 106 -11.36 26.39 -5.61
CA THR A 106 -12.41 26.28 -4.56
C THR A 106 -12.78 24.82 -4.34
N LEU A 107 -13.41 24.52 -3.18
CA LEU A 107 -13.99 23.19 -2.97
C LEU A 107 -14.97 22.80 -4.09
N ALA A 108 -15.74 23.77 -4.59
CA ALA A 108 -16.68 23.55 -5.68
C ALA A 108 -15.97 23.13 -6.98
N SER A 109 -14.86 23.78 -7.35
CA SER A 109 -14.09 23.43 -8.55
C SER A 109 -13.36 22.09 -8.40
N GLY A 110 -12.80 21.81 -7.21
CA GLY A 110 -12.23 20.49 -6.91
C GLY A 110 -13.27 19.36 -7.02
N CYS A 111 -14.48 19.57 -6.50
CA CYS A 111 -15.57 18.61 -6.63
C CYS A 111 -16.15 18.50 -8.05
N GLU A 112 -16.10 19.56 -8.85
CA GLU A 112 -16.42 19.48 -10.28
C GLU A 112 -15.45 18.53 -11.00
N CYS A 113 -14.16 18.57 -10.66
CA CYS A 113 -13.16 17.63 -11.17
C CYS A 113 -13.41 16.19 -10.70
N VAL A 114 -13.85 16.00 -9.45
CA VAL A 114 -14.31 14.68 -8.97
C VAL A 114 -15.58 14.22 -9.69
N ALA A 115 -16.46 15.11 -10.14
CA ALA A 115 -17.64 14.72 -10.90
C ALA A 115 -17.32 14.28 -12.34
N GLN A 116 -16.17 14.68 -12.89
CA GLN A 116 -15.73 14.30 -14.24
C GLN A 116 -15.22 12.84 -14.34
N GLY A 117 -15.20 12.10 -13.23
CA GLY A 117 -14.64 10.75 -13.18
C GLY A 117 -13.12 10.76 -13.04
N ARG A 118 -12.49 9.57 -13.11
CA ARG A 118 -11.05 9.37 -12.84
C ARG A 118 -10.16 10.14 -13.83
N VAL A 119 -9.95 11.43 -13.56
CA VAL A 119 -9.04 12.32 -14.29
C VAL A 119 -7.68 12.36 -13.61
N CYS A 120 -6.62 12.48 -14.39
CA CYS A 120 -5.28 12.67 -13.84
C CYS A 120 -5.10 14.11 -13.36
N ALA A 121 -4.78 14.30 -12.07
CA ALA A 121 -4.49 15.64 -11.54
C ALA A 121 -3.17 16.24 -12.03
N ALA A 122 -2.32 15.49 -12.72
CA ALA A 122 -1.14 16.02 -13.36
C ALA A 122 -1.07 15.56 -14.82
N GLU A 123 -2.19 15.66 -15.52
CA GLU A 123 -2.32 15.20 -16.91
C GLU A 123 -1.35 15.91 -17.85
N ASP A 124 -1.14 17.21 -17.66
CA ASP A 124 -0.22 17.99 -18.49
C ASP A 124 1.23 17.54 -18.27
N CYS A 125 1.62 17.33 -17.00
CA CYS A 125 2.92 16.75 -16.66
C CYS A 125 3.07 15.32 -17.19
N ARG A 126 2.03 14.47 -17.05
CA ARG A 126 1.98 13.11 -17.60
C ARG A 126 2.20 13.12 -19.10
N ALA A 127 1.43 13.92 -19.85
CA ALA A 127 1.53 13.98 -21.30
C ALA A 127 2.93 14.45 -21.76
N ALA A 128 3.51 15.43 -21.07
CA ALA A 128 4.87 15.89 -21.35
C ALA A 128 5.91 14.78 -21.09
N MET A 129 5.79 14.05 -19.98
CA MET A 129 6.63 12.90 -19.66
C MET A 129 6.48 11.78 -20.69
N GLU A 130 5.25 11.44 -21.10
CA GLU A 130 5.00 10.42 -22.13
C GLU A 130 5.65 10.78 -23.46
N ALA A 131 5.47 12.02 -23.91
CA ALA A 131 6.07 12.51 -25.15
C ALA A 131 7.60 12.40 -25.09
N LYS A 132 8.19 12.70 -23.93
CA LYS A 132 9.65 12.67 -23.74
C LYS A 132 10.22 11.26 -23.62
N LEU A 133 9.58 10.39 -22.86
CA LEU A 133 10.04 9.03 -22.58
C LEU A 133 9.78 8.07 -23.75
N GLY A 134 9.03 8.49 -24.77
CA GLY A 134 8.76 7.69 -25.97
C GLY A 134 7.46 6.90 -25.90
N GLY A 135 6.48 7.38 -25.12
CA GLY A 135 5.12 6.87 -25.06
C GLY A 135 4.68 6.43 -23.65
N PRO A 136 3.41 6.03 -23.51
CA PRO A 136 2.81 5.65 -22.23
C PRO A 136 3.48 4.43 -21.58
N ASN A 137 3.91 3.45 -22.37
CA ASN A 137 4.58 2.26 -21.84
C ASN A 137 5.93 2.61 -21.21
N ALA A 138 6.76 3.40 -21.91
CA ALA A 138 8.05 3.85 -21.39
C ALA A 138 7.89 4.75 -20.16
N MET A 139 6.85 5.61 -20.13
CA MET A 139 6.52 6.36 -18.92
C MET A 139 6.15 5.44 -17.77
N SER A 140 5.31 4.43 -18.01
CA SER A 140 4.94 3.49 -16.97
C SER A 140 6.16 2.70 -16.46
N ASP A 141 7.02 2.20 -17.33
CA ASP A 141 8.22 1.47 -16.90
C ASP A 141 9.16 2.39 -16.10
N PHE A 142 9.33 3.65 -16.54
CA PHE A 142 10.12 4.64 -15.81
C PHE A 142 9.54 4.92 -14.43
N CYS A 143 8.24 5.23 -14.36
CA CYS A 143 7.56 5.61 -13.13
C CYS A 143 7.58 4.50 -12.06
N PHE A 144 7.78 3.24 -12.47
CA PHE A 144 7.88 2.09 -11.58
C PHE A 144 9.32 1.70 -11.28
N THR A 145 10.24 1.84 -12.24
CA THR A 145 11.67 1.57 -12.00
C THR A 145 12.32 2.67 -11.16
N GLY A 146 11.90 3.92 -11.35
CA GLY A 146 12.38 5.07 -10.59
C GLY A 146 12.01 5.05 -9.11
N THR A 147 11.12 4.16 -8.67
CA THR A 147 10.70 4.02 -7.26
C THR A 147 11.30 2.81 -6.55
N LEU A 148 12.13 1.99 -7.22
CA LEU A 148 12.66 0.73 -6.67
C LEU A 148 13.88 0.87 -5.75
N ASP A 149 14.55 2.01 -5.69
CA ASP A 149 15.95 2.07 -5.20
C ASP A 149 16.18 2.85 -3.89
N ASP A 150 15.20 2.90 -2.99
CA ASP A 150 15.23 3.80 -1.82
C ASP A 150 15.46 3.14 -0.46
N LYS A 151 16.03 1.93 -0.42
CA LYS A 151 16.34 1.29 0.87
C LYS A 151 17.48 1.96 1.64
N TYR A 152 18.41 2.63 0.98
CA TYR A 152 19.61 3.19 1.63
C TYR A 152 19.42 4.60 2.21
N LEU A 153 18.20 5.15 2.16
CA LEU A 153 17.99 6.60 2.28
C LEU A 153 17.05 7.00 3.42
N LEU A 154 16.49 6.02 4.11
CA LEU A 154 15.78 6.20 5.38
C LEU A 154 16.59 5.73 6.60
N THR A 155 17.92 5.65 6.52
CA THR A 155 18.71 5.57 7.76
C THR A 155 18.43 6.84 8.55
N PRO A 156 17.78 6.75 9.73
CA PRO A 156 17.38 7.93 10.49
C PRO A 156 18.67 8.61 10.97
N GLY A 157 19.07 9.70 10.33
CA GLY A 157 20.21 10.50 10.79
C GLY A 157 21.13 11.08 9.72
N ASN A 158 21.00 10.75 8.42
CA ASN A 158 21.91 11.33 7.43
C ASN A 158 21.21 11.69 6.10
N ASN A 159 20.89 12.98 5.97
CA ASN A 159 20.56 13.72 4.74
C ASN A 159 19.17 13.51 4.11
N LEU A 160 18.17 14.18 4.70
CA LEU A 160 16.82 14.48 4.21
C LEU A 160 16.71 15.12 2.80
N ASN A 161 17.76 15.19 1.98
CA ASN A 161 17.77 16.10 0.82
C ASN A 161 18.42 15.60 -0.49
N LYS A 162 18.91 14.36 -0.60
CA LYS A 162 19.89 14.09 -1.69
C LYS A 162 19.66 12.98 -2.71
N SER A 163 18.65 12.13 -2.66
CA SER A 163 18.74 10.91 -3.48
C SER A 163 17.63 10.63 -4.50
N PHE A 164 16.36 10.93 -4.20
CA PHE A 164 15.34 10.93 -5.26
C PHE A 164 15.45 12.11 -6.22
N THR A 165 16.26 13.10 -5.85
CA THR A 165 16.47 14.28 -6.66
C THR A 165 16.99 13.87 -8.02
N PHE A 166 17.82 12.85 -8.21
CA PHE A 166 18.44 12.65 -9.52
C PHE A 166 17.47 12.17 -10.64
N PRO A 167 16.78 11.01 -10.53
CA PRO A 167 15.89 10.56 -11.61
C PRO A 167 14.68 11.50 -11.78
N MET A 168 14.14 11.99 -10.67
CA MET A 168 13.00 12.91 -10.71
C MET A 168 13.40 14.34 -11.09
N SER A 169 14.61 14.81 -10.80
CA SER A 169 15.11 16.10 -11.33
C SER A 169 15.45 16.01 -12.80
N LEU A 170 15.93 14.85 -13.28
CA LEU A 170 16.04 14.60 -14.72
C LEU A 170 14.66 14.73 -15.36
N LEU A 171 13.60 14.18 -14.76
CA LEU A 171 12.24 14.39 -15.24
C LEU A 171 11.71 15.81 -15.09
N MET A 172 12.01 16.53 -14.01
CA MET A 172 11.59 17.94 -13.92
C MET A 172 12.35 18.80 -14.94
N ARG A 173 13.60 18.44 -15.26
CA ARG A 173 14.37 19.06 -16.33
C ARG A 173 13.82 18.68 -17.72
N ASP A 174 13.48 17.41 -17.91
CA ASP A 174 13.21 16.82 -19.22
C ASP A 174 11.72 16.80 -19.59
N GLY A 175 10.82 16.72 -18.60
CA GLY A 175 9.37 16.96 -18.70
C GLY A 175 9.01 18.45 -18.79
N GLY A 176 10.01 19.32 -18.68
CA GLY A 176 9.91 20.75 -18.93
C GLY A 176 8.98 21.49 -17.98
N ARG A 177 8.51 22.67 -18.40
CA ARG A 177 7.62 23.56 -17.62
C ARG A 177 6.25 22.94 -17.30
N ALA A 178 5.92 21.77 -17.83
CA ALA A 178 4.67 21.06 -17.57
C ALA A 178 4.65 20.39 -16.18
N CYS A 179 5.82 20.08 -15.60
CA CYS A 179 5.95 19.51 -14.26
C CYS A 179 6.59 20.54 -13.32
N LEU A 180 5.79 21.23 -12.51
CA LEU A 180 6.24 22.35 -11.66
C LEU A 180 7.05 21.90 -10.45
N ASN A 181 6.80 20.68 -9.97
CA ASN A 181 7.42 20.15 -8.77
C ASN A 181 7.35 18.62 -8.76
N PHE A 182 8.08 18.01 -7.81
CA PHE A 182 8.12 16.57 -7.61
C PHE A 182 6.73 15.96 -7.35
N HIS A 183 5.80 16.73 -6.79
CA HIS A 183 4.45 16.26 -6.49
C HIS A 183 3.62 16.05 -7.76
N GLU A 184 3.72 16.96 -8.74
CA GLU A 184 3.09 16.79 -10.06
C GLU A 184 3.68 15.58 -10.80
N VAL A 185 4.99 15.34 -10.71
CA VAL A 185 5.61 14.16 -11.33
C VAL A 185 5.11 12.86 -10.68
N ARG A 186 5.00 12.82 -9.34
CA ARG A 186 4.41 11.66 -8.62
C ARG A 186 2.95 11.44 -9.02
N LEU A 187 2.16 12.50 -9.11
CA LEU A 187 0.79 12.46 -9.62
C LEU A 187 0.73 11.89 -11.04
N ALA A 188 1.59 12.40 -11.92
CA ALA A 188 1.67 11.96 -13.30
C ALA A 188 2.04 10.47 -13.39
N CYS A 189 3.00 10.03 -12.57
CA CYS A 189 3.37 8.63 -12.48
C CYS A 189 2.25 7.73 -11.95
N ALA A 190 1.49 8.16 -10.94
CA ALA A 190 0.32 7.42 -10.46
C ALA A 190 -0.75 7.26 -11.56
N CYS A 191 -0.85 8.23 -12.49
CA CYS A 191 -1.74 8.15 -13.64
C CYS A 191 -1.18 7.36 -14.83
N SER A 192 0.12 7.06 -14.84
CA SER A 192 0.80 6.36 -15.95
C SER A 192 0.54 4.85 -15.95
N LEU A 193 -0.22 4.34 -14.97
CA LEU A 193 -0.67 2.96 -14.94
C LEU A 193 -1.33 2.59 -16.27
N PRO A 194 -0.73 1.68 -17.06
CA PRO A 194 -1.18 1.42 -18.41
C PRO A 194 -2.55 0.74 -18.37
N LYS A 195 -3.61 1.49 -18.69
CA LYS A 195 -5.00 1.00 -18.75
C LYS A 195 -5.15 -0.19 -19.69
N HIS A 196 -4.30 -0.27 -20.72
CA HIS A 196 -4.32 -1.31 -21.75
C HIS A 196 -3.29 -2.42 -21.54
N ARG A 197 -2.55 -2.40 -20.42
CA ARG A 197 -1.65 -3.51 -20.09
C ARG A 197 -2.48 -4.77 -19.84
N LYS A 198 -1.97 -5.90 -20.32
CA LYS A 198 -2.51 -7.21 -20.00
C LYS A 198 -2.05 -7.59 -18.59
N TRP A 199 -2.82 -7.20 -17.59
CA TRP A 199 -2.62 -7.60 -16.20
C TRP A 199 -2.80 -9.12 -16.06
N GLN A 200 -1.91 -9.79 -15.32
CA GLN A 200 -2.04 -11.23 -15.08
C GLN A 200 -3.35 -11.55 -14.34
N PHE A 201 -3.76 -10.65 -13.43
CA PHE A 201 -5.00 -10.71 -12.65
C PHE A 201 -5.79 -9.40 -12.81
N PRO A 202 -6.61 -9.25 -13.86
CA PRO A 202 -7.29 -8.00 -14.18
C PRO A 202 -8.22 -7.48 -13.07
N GLY A 203 -8.79 -8.37 -12.24
CA GLY A 203 -9.61 -7.95 -11.08
C GLY A 203 -8.84 -7.15 -10.03
N CYS A 204 -7.51 -7.29 -10.00
CA CYS A 204 -6.65 -6.75 -8.96
C CYS A 204 -5.97 -5.43 -9.33
N HIS A 205 -6.04 -4.99 -10.60
CA HIS A 205 -5.29 -3.81 -11.08
C HIS A 205 -5.63 -2.49 -10.36
N ASN A 206 -6.77 -2.42 -9.67
CA ASN A 206 -7.13 -1.25 -8.85
C ASN A 206 -6.37 -1.20 -7.52
N ASP A 207 -5.81 -2.32 -7.05
CA ASP A 207 -4.89 -2.34 -5.93
C ASP A 207 -3.50 -1.92 -6.44
N LEU A 208 -3.07 -0.73 -6.04
CA LEU A 208 -1.79 -0.15 -6.45
C LEU A 208 -0.61 -1.04 -6.06
N CYS A 209 -0.74 -1.81 -4.97
CA CYS A 209 0.32 -2.70 -4.54
C CYS A 209 0.42 -3.92 -5.44
N TYR A 210 -0.72 -4.52 -5.81
CA TYR A 210 -0.73 -5.55 -6.86
C TYR A 210 -0.16 -5.02 -8.17
N ALA A 211 -0.60 -3.84 -8.62
CA ALA A 211 -0.11 -3.27 -9.88
C ALA A 211 1.41 -3.05 -9.86
N SER A 212 1.96 -2.65 -8.70
CA SER A 212 3.41 -2.54 -8.49
C SER A 212 4.12 -3.89 -8.58
N ILE A 213 3.56 -4.93 -7.96
CA ILE A 213 4.11 -6.30 -8.04
C ILE A 213 4.06 -6.82 -9.48
N ASP A 214 2.92 -6.66 -10.18
CA ASP A 214 2.72 -7.13 -11.55
C ASP A 214 3.61 -6.42 -12.57
N MET A 215 3.88 -5.13 -12.35
CA MET A 215 4.82 -4.40 -13.19
C MET A 215 6.27 -4.81 -12.95
N LEU A 216 6.64 -5.10 -11.69
CA LEU A 216 7.98 -5.54 -11.33
C LEU A 216 8.27 -6.98 -11.78
N LEU A 217 7.34 -7.90 -11.56
CA LEU A 217 7.56 -9.33 -11.74
C LEU A 217 6.96 -9.89 -13.05
N GLY A 218 6.02 -9.18 -13.66
CA GLY A 218 5.33 -9.63 -14.86
C GLY A 218 4.68 -11.00 -14.66
N GLU A 219 5.05 -11.95 -15.51
CA GLU A 219 4.50 -13.33 -15.50
C GLU A 219 4.78 -14.10 -14.20
N ALA A 220 5.79 -13.70 -13.43
CA ALA A 220 6.15 -14.35 -12.16
C ALA A 220 5.24 -13.95 -10.98
N THR A 221 4.39 -12.92 -11.14
CA THR A 221 3.56 -12.36 -10.07
C THR A 221 2.71 -13.40 -9.36
N GLY A 222 1.97 -14.22 -10.11
CA GLY A 222 1.13 -15.26 -9.52
C GLY A 222 1.89 -16.33 -8.72
N ARG A 223 3.15 -16.62 -9.10
CA ARG A 223 4.01 -17.55 -8.35
C ARG A 223 4.48 -16.90 -7.06
N VAL A 224 5.09 -15.71 -7.15
CA VAL A 224 5.60 -14.99 -5.98
C VAL A 224 4.49 -14.71 -4.98
N CYS A 225 3.30 -14.31 -5.44
CA CYS A 225 2.18 -14.08 -4.53
C CYS A 225 1.69 -15.33 -3.82
N ARG A 226 1.69 -16.49 -4.50
CA ARG A 226 1.38 -17.78 -3.87
C ARG A 226 2.43 -18.13 -2.82
N ASP A 227 3.70 -17.98 -3.16
CA ASP A 227 4.80 -18.29 -2.26
C ASP A 227 4.80 -17.34 -1.04
N MET A 228 4.50 -16.05 -1.23
CA MET A 228 4.35 -15.10 -0.12
C MET A 228 3.20 -15.46 0.83
N LEU A 229 2.03 -15.81 0.28
CA LEU A 229 0.88 -16.23 1.07
C LEU A 229 1.13 -17.55 1.83
N ALA A 230 1.98 -18.42 1.27
CA ALA A 230 2.42 -19.64 1.93
C ALA A 230 3.61 -19.43 2.90
N GLY A 231 4.12 -18.20 3.05
CA GLY A 231 5.30 -17.92 3.89
C GLY A 231 6.63 -18.44 3.30
N LEU A 232 6.67 -18.77 2.02
CA LEU A 232 7.84 -19.30 1.30
C LEU A 232 8.63 -18.21 0.55
N ALA A 233 8.03 -17.04 0.34
CA ALA A 233 8.70 -15.88 -0.23
C ALA A 233 8.64 -14.68 0.72
N HIS A 234 9.66 -13.83 0.64
CA HIS A 234 9.78 -12.63 1.45
C HIS A 234 9.05 -11.46 0.83
N ALA A 235 8.70 -10.48 1.66
CA ALA A 235 8.26 -9.18 1.20
C ALA A 235 9.32 -8.61 0.23
N ILE A 236 8.88 -8.15 -0.94
CA ILE A 236 9.73 -7.32 -1.77
C ILE A 236 9.81 -5.99 -1.03
N ASP A 237 11.00 -5.55 -0.66
CA ASP A 237 11.14 -4.35 0.14
C ASP A 237 11.69 -3.21 -0.73
N GLY A 238 11.31 -1.97 -0.42
CA GLY A 238 11.74 -0.79 -1.15
C GLY A 238 11.06 -0.55 -2.51
N PHE A 239 9.88 -1.13 -2.77
CA PHE A 239 9.16 -0.93 -4.03
C PHE A 239 7.71 -0.45 -3.82
N GLY A 240 7.16 0.16 -4.87
CA GLY A 240 5.80 0.68 -4.92
C GLY A 240 5.72 1.96 -5.73
N ILE A 241 4.56 2.27 -6.30
CA ILE A 241 4.33 3.59 -6.88
C ILE A 241 4.26 4.57 -5.71
N GLU A 242 5.19 5.53 -5.66
CA GLU A 242 5.08 6.68 -4.75
C GLU A 242 3.81 7.47 -5.11
N GLY A 243 2.71 7.12 -4.48
CA GLY A 243 1.56 8.00 -4.45
C GLY A 243 1.79 9.13 -3.46
N LEU A 244 0.86 10.07 -3.46
CA LEU A 244 1.03 11.35 -2.79
C LEU A 244 0.94 11.36 -1.24
N GLY A 245 0.98 10.22 -0.56
CA GLY A 245 0.86 10.12 0.90
C GLY A 245 2.00 9.34 1.53
N PHE A 246 2.29 9.65 2.80
CA PHE A 246 3.36 9.01 3.58
C PHE A 246 3.18 7.48 3.75
N ASP A 247 1.94 6.98 3.66
CA ASP A 247 1.59 5.57 3.90
C ASP A 247 1.69 4.63 2.67
N ARG A 248 2.28 5.06 1.56
CA ARG A 248 2.10 4.35 0.27
C ARG A 248 3.19 3.36 -0.12
N ARG A 249 4.04 2.95 0.82
CA ARG A 249 4.89 1.77 0.61
C ARG A 249 4.03 0.52 0.54
N CYS A 250 4.35 -0.37 -0.38
CA CYS A 250 3.91 -1.77 -0.34
C CYS A 250 4.60 -2.46 0.84
N ASP A 251 4.17 -2.14 2.07
CA ASP A 251 4.59 -2.92 3.23
C ASP A 251 4.12 -4.37 3.10
N PHE A 252 4.65 -5.25 3.95
CA PHE A 252 4.33 -6.67 3.90
C PHE A 252 2.82 -6.94 4.01
N ALA A 253 2.11 -6.22 4.88
CA ALA A 253 0.66 -6.37 5.04
C ALA A 253 -0.10 -6.06 3.74
N LYS A 254 0.27 -4.96 3.07
CA LYS A 254 -0.31 -4.55 1.77
C LYS A 254 0.06 -5.51 0.66
N GLN A 255 1.29 -6.04 0.65
CA GLN A 255 1.69 -7.05 -0.34
C GLN A 255 0.89 -8.35 -0.17
N LEU A 256 0.71 -8.84 1.05
CA LEU A 256 -0.13 -10.01 1.31
C LEU A 256 -1.59 -9.78 0.90
N LYS A 257 -2.15 -8.60 1.21
CA LYS A 257 -3.49 -8.19 0.75
C LYS A 257 -3.60 -8.19 -0.77
N ALA A 258 -2.63 -7.60 -1.46
CA ALA A 258 -2.55 -7.59 -2.92
C ALA A 258 -2.46 -9.02 -3.49
N CYS A 259 -1.64 -9.87 -2.87
CA CYS A 259 -1.47 -11.25 -3.28
C CYS A 259 -2.73 -12.10 -3.08
N ARG A 260 -3.53 -11.86 -2.04
CA ARG A 260 -4.85 -12.51 -1.88
C ARG A 260 -5.79 -12.24 -3.04
N CYS A 261 -5.73 -11.06 -3.63
CA CYS A 261 -6.52 -10.79 -4.83
C CYS A 261 -6.12 -11.73 -6.00
N THR A 262 -4.83 -12.08 -6.10
CA THR A 262 -4.33 -13.00 -7.15
C THR A 262 -4.63 -14.48 -6.88
N GLN A 263 -4.79 -14.85 -5.61
CA GLN A 263 -5.10 -16.22 -5.16
C GLN A 263 -6.48 -16.23 -4.49
N PRO A 264 -7.57 -16.25 -5.30
CA PRO A 264 -8.92 -16.19 -4.75
C PRO A 264 -9.12 -17.31 -3.73
N GLU A 265 -9.67 -16.93 -2.59
CA GLU A 265 -9.87 -17.87 -1.48
C GLU A 265 -10.79 -18.99 -1.94
N HIS A 266 -10.37 -20.24 -1.71
CA HIS A 266 -11.27 -21.37 -1.83
C HIS A 266 -12.43 -21.12 -0.86
N TYR A 267 -13.66 -21.27 -1.35
CA TYR A 267 -14.87 -21.10 -0.55
C TYR A 267 -14.66 -21.81 0.79
N ARG A 268 -14.59 -21.03 1.88
CA ARG A 268 -14.50 -21.57 3.23
C ARG A 268 -15.81 -22.32 3.44
N LEU A 269 -15.78 -23.64 3.31
CA LEU A 269 -16.78 -24.50 3.96
C LEU A 269 -16.84 -24.00 5.40
N GLU A 270 -17.99 -23.42 5.78
CA GLU A 270 -18.21 -22.76 7.06
C GLU A 270 -17.52 -23.59 8.14
N HIS A 271 -16.35 -23.12 8.55
CA HIS A 271 -15.55 -23.84 9.51
C HIS A 271 -16.24 -23.55 10.84
N HIS A 272 -17.28 -24.33 11.14
CA HIS A 272 -17.94 -24.43 12.45
C HIS A 272 -16.97 -25.05 13.47
N SER A 273 -15.69 -24.68 13.41
CA SER A 273 -14.72 -24.97 14.44
C SER A 273 -14.96 -23.95 15.54
N GLU A 274 -15.39 -24.43 16.69
CA GLU A 274 -15.44 -23.70 17.95
C GLU A 274 -14.28 -22.72 18.06
N VAL A 275 -14.59 -21.47 18.40
CA VAL A 275 -13.60 -20.39 18.50
C VAL A 275 -12.64 -20.75 19.64
N ARG A 276 -11.53 -21.40 19.30
CA ARG A 276 -10.42 -21.64 20.23
C ARG A 276 -10.02 -20.30 20.86
N PRO A 277 -9.90 -20.19 22.20
CA PRO A 277 -9.54 -18.93 22.85
C PRO A 277 -8.26 -18.30 22.31
N CYS A 278 -7.28 -19.12 21.90
CA CYS A 278 -6.03 -18.64 21.32
C CYS A 278 -6.21 -17.87 19.99
N ARG A 279 -7.30 -18.09 19.24
CA ARG A 279 -7.58 -17.35 17.99
C ARG A 279 -8.04 -15.92 18.23
N GLN A 280 -8.34 -15.56 19.48
CA GLN A 280 -8.65 -14.19 19.87
C GLN A 280 -7.38 -13.35 20.15
N ALA A 281 -6.20 -13.98 20.14
CA ALA A 281 -4.94 -13.25 20.30
C ALA A 281 -4.73 -12.26 19.15
N ARG A 282 -4.27 -11.05 19.49
CA ARG A 282 -4.06 -9.95 18.54
C ARG A 282 -3.24 -10.35 17.31
N CYS A 283 -2.14 -11.09 17.52
CA CYS A 283 -1.30 -11.54 16.42
C CYS A 283 -2.04 -12.50 15.47
N TYR A 284 -2.78 -13.48 16.00
CA TYR A 284 -3.58 -14.39 15.17
C TYR A 284 -4.64 -13.63 14.37
N LEU A 285 -5.38 -12.72 15.00
CA LEU A 285 -6.39 -11.91 14.31
C LEU A 285 -5.78 -11.06 13.20
N SER A 286 -4.57 -10.53 13.42
CA SER A 286 -3.84 -9.76 12.40
C SER A 286 -3.41 -10.64 11.23
N LEU A 287 -2.89 -11.85 11.51
CA LEU A 287 -2.57 -12.84 10.47
C LEU A 287 -3.80 -13.27 9.68
N GLU A 288 -4.90 -13.63 10.35
CA GLU A 288 -6.14 -14.02 9.68
C GLU A 288 -6.71 -12.87 8.85
N TRP A 289 -6.70 -11.64 9.38
CA TRP A 289 -7.15 -10.46 8.65
C TRP A 289 -6.37 -10.27 7.34
N VAL A 290 -5.04 -10.44 7.38
CA VAL A 290 -4.17 -10.17 6.25
C VAL A 290 -4.08 -11.35 5.28
N LEU A 291 -4.02 -12.60 5.77
CA LEU A 291 -3.83 -13.83 4.99
C LEU A 291 -5.13 -14.55 4.61
N GLY A 292 -6.23 -14.31 5.32
CA GLY A 292 -7.50 -14.98 5.07
C GLY A 292 -7.39 -16.49 5.22
N SER A 293 -7.88 -17.25 4.24
CA SER A 293 -7.75 -18.72 4.21
C SER A 293 -6.31 -19.24 4.11
N HIS A 294 -5.34 -18.42 3.71
CA HIS A 294 -3.93 -18.82 3.56
C HIS A 294 -3.15 -18.85 4.88
N VAL A 295 -3.77 -18.44 6.00
CA VAL A 295 -3.10 -18.39 7.32
C VAL A 295 -2.50 -19.74 7.75
N MET A 296 -3.12 -20.85 7.33
CA MET A 296 -2.66 -22.19 7.67
C MET A 296 -1.34 -22.56 7.01
N ASP A 297 -1.22 -22.29 5.71
CA ASP A 297 -0.01 -22.57 4.92
C ASP A 297 1.14 -21.68 5.37
N PHE A 298 0.86 -20.39 5.56
CA PHE A 298 1.81 -19.45 6.14
C PHE A 298 2.33 -19.93 7.50
N CYS A 299 1.42 -20.30 8.40
CA CYS A 299 1.80 -20.73 9.74
C CYS A 299 2.52 -22.08 9.76
N LYS A 300 2.26 -22.95 8.80
CA LYS A 300 3.05 -24.16 8.61
C LYS A 300 4.50 -23.81 8.26
N ALA A 301 4.72 -22.94 7.28
CA ALA A 301 6.06 -22.50 6.89
C ALA A 301 6.81 -21.81 8.05
N VAL A 302 6.14 -20.95 8.82
CA VAL A 302 6.70 -20.33 10.03
C VAL A 302 7.18 -21.39 11.03
N LEU A 303 6.36 -22.40 11.32
CA LEU A 303 6.70 -23.44 12.28
C LEU A 303 7.82 -24.37 11.79
N ASP A 304 7.82 -24.70 10.49
CA ASP A 304 8.88 -25.51 9.87
C ASP A 304 10.22 -24.76 9.91
N GLN A 305 10.22 -23.46 9.58
CA GLN A 305 11.39 -22.59 9.67
C GLN A 305 11.90 -22.49 11.12
N HIS A 306 11.00 -22.30 12.09
CA HIS A 306 11.33 -22.26 13.51
C HIS A 306 12.00 -23.55 13.99
N ALA A 307 11.41 -24.71 13.68
CA ALA A 307 11.97 -26.01 14.05
C ALA A 307 13.36 -26.26 13.44
N SER A 308 13.57 -25.86 12.19
CA SER A 308 14.87 -25.97 11.54
C SER A 308 15.94 -25.11 12.23
N TRP A 309 15.55 -23.92 12.69
CA TRP A 309 16.45 -22.97 13.36
C TRP A 309 16.81 -23.44 14.78
N ASP A 310 15.85 -23.97 15.52
CA ASP A 310 16.04 -24.54 16.86
C ASP A 310 17.02 -25.72 16.85
N SER A 311 17.06 -26.50 15.77
CA SER A 311 17.95 -27.66 15.63
C SER A 311 19.41 -27.30 15.33
N GLY A 312 19.66 -26.11 14.77
CA GLY A 312 20.98 -25.70 14.27
C GLY A 312 21.83 -24.87 15.24
N TYR A 313 21.21 -24.25 16.26
CA TYR A 313 21.89 -23.35 17.19
C TYR A 313 21.77 -23.85 18.63
N SER A 314 22.89 -24.15 19.27
CA SER A 314 22.95 -24.46 20.70
C SER A 314 22.62 -23.20 21.51
N TRP A 315 21.35 -23.05 21.88
CA TRP A 315 20.83 -21.90 22.61
C TRP A 315 21.30 -21.87 24.06
N SER A 316 22.43 -21.23 24.34
CA SER A 316 22.79 -20.88 25.72
C SER A 316 22.19 -19.55 26.20
N SER A 317 21.38 -18.83 25.41
CA SER A 317 20.65 -17.65 25.89
C SER A 317 19.49 -17.25 24.97
N ARG A 318 18.25 -17.36 25.44
CA ARG A 318 17.02 -17.00 24.69
C ARG A 318 16.78 -15.47 24.63
N THR A 319 17.45 -14.69 25.48
CA THR A 319 17.27 -13.22 25.58
C THR A 319 17.99 -12.43 24.48
N THR A 320 18.74 -13.11 23.60
CA THR A 320 19.44 -12.47 22.48
C THR A 320 18.59 -12.42 21.19
N VAL A 321 17.47 -13.14 21.11
CA VAL A 321 16.67 -13.24 19.87
C VAL A 321 16.11 -11.88 19.45
N ASP A 322 15.46 -11.14 20.35
CA ASP A 322 14.91 -9.80 20.04
C ASP A 322 16.00 -8.78 19.68
N ARG A 323 17.20 -8.94 20.25
CA ARG A 323 18.36 -8.10 19.89
C ARG A 323 18.88 -8.45 18.49
N HIS A 324 18.79 -9.72 18.08
CA HIS A 324 19.19 -10.19 16.77
C HIS A 324 18.19 -9.91 15.65
N ILE A 325 16.90 -9.71 15.96
CA ILE A 325 15.90 -9.23 14.97
C ILE A 325 16.37 -7.93 14.30
N ASN A 326 17.12 -7.10 15.05
CA ASN A 326 17.69 -5.85 14.55
C ASN A 326 19.09 -6.01 13.94
N SER A 327 19.75 -7.17 14.10
CA SER A 327 21.04 -7.45 13.46
C SER A 327 20.81 -8.13 12.10
N VAL A 328 21.33 -7.51 11.04
CA VAL A 328 20.99 -7.81 9.64
C VAL A 328 21.37 -9.22 9.16
N GLU A 329 22.18 -9.98 9.91
CA GLU A 329 22.95 -11.09 9.31
C GLU A 329 22.47 -12.52 9.55
N SER A 330 21.41 -12.81 10.32
CA SER A 330 21.07 -14.23 10.56
C SER A 330 19.62 -14.57 10.91
N PHE A 331 18.70 -13.60 10.91
CA PHE A 331 17.32 -13.88 11.29
C PHE A 331 16.47 -14.28 10.07
N PRO A 332 15.68 -15.37 10.13
CA PRO A 332 14.81 -15.74 9.02
C PRO A 332 13.87 -14.59 8.67
N VAL A 333 13.90 -14.17 7.41
CA VAL A 333 13.23 -12.94 6.95
C VAL A 333 11.72 -12.98 7.20
N ILE A 334 11.10 -14.17 7.20
CA ILE A 334 9.67 -14.36 7.54
C ILE A 334 9.27 -13.77 8.89
N PHE A 335 10.15 -13.82 9.88
CA PHE A 335 9.87 -13.24 11.20
C PHE A 335 10.01 -11.72 11.21
N LYS A 336 10.95 -11.18 10.42
CA LYS A 336 11.07 -9.72 10.22
C LYS A 336 9.83 -9.18 9.51
N ASP A 337 9.35 -9.89 8.50
CA ASP A 337 8.14 -9.55 7.76
C ASP A 337 6.93 -9.62 8.70
N ALA A 338 6.78 -10.68 9.51
CA ALA A 338 5.72 -10.80 10.50
C ALA A 338 5.76 -9.73 11.61
N ALA A 339 6.96 -9.25 12.00
CA ALA A 339 7.09 -8.16 12.96
C ALA A 339 6.43 -6.87 12.47
N SER A 340 6.42 -6.62 11.14
CA SER A 340 5.69 -5.49 10.56
C SER A 340 4.17 -5.60 10.69
N LEU A 341 3.64 -6.80 10.98
CA LEU A 341 2.24 -7.03 11.32
C LEU A 341 1.95 -6.79 12.82
N GLY A 342 2.95 -6.37 13.59
CA GLY A 342 2.82 -6.15 15.03
C GLY A 342 2.86 -7.44 15.87
N CYS A 343 3.39 -8.53 15.32
CA CYS A 343 3.62 -9.78 16.03
C CYS A 343 5.06 -9.85 16.53
N SER A 344 5.29 -10.03 17.83
CA SER A 344 6.59 -10.51 18.31
C SER A 344 6.86 -11.95 17.83
N HIS A 345 8.11 -12.40 17.87
CA HIS A 345 8.47 -13.77 17.50
C HIS A 345 7.63 -14.82 18.25
N ASP A 346 7.55 -14.69 19.58
CA ASP A 346 6.83 -15.68 20.41
C ASP A 346 5.32 -15.63 20.20
N GLU A 347 4.73 -14.45 20.00
CA GLU A 347 3.33 -14.31 19.63
C GLU A 347 3.03 -14.94 18.27
N LEU A 348 3.94 -14.80 17.29
CA LEU A 348 3.79 -15.42 15.98
C LEU A 348 3.82 -16.95 16.08
N ILE A 349 4.78 -17.52 16.81
CA ILE A 349 4.85 -18.97 17.02
C ILE A 349 3.58 -19.47 17.73
N ALA A 350 3.11 -18.76 18.76
CA ALA A 350 1.88 -19.11 19.48
C ALA A 350 0.63 -19.03 18.57
N ALA A 351 0.49 -17.95 17.80
CA ALA A 351 -0.58 -17.79 16.82
C ALA A 351 -0.56 -18.91 15.77
N CYS A 352 0.63 -19.27 15.28
CA CYS A 352 0.75 -20.31 14.27
C CYS A 352 0.51 -21.73 14.80
N ARG A 353 0.86 -22.03 16.05
CA ARG A 353 0.42 -23.27 16.71
C ARG A 353 -1.10 -23.32 16.88
N CYS A 354 -1.72 -22.18 17.21
CA CYS A 354 -3.17 -22.07 17.33
C CYS A 354 -3.90 -22.26 15.99
N ALA A 355 -3.27 -21.83 14.88
CA ALA A 355 -3.79 -22.03 13.53
C ALA A 355 -3.89 -23.52 13.19
N GLN A 356 -2.83 -24.30 13.46
CA GLN A 356 -2.76 -25.72 13.10
C GLN A 356 -3.96 -26.53 13.61
N PRO A 357 -4.44 -27.53 12.83
CA PRO A 357 -5.45 -28.44 13.33
C PRO A 357 -4.92 -29.15 14.58
N PRO A 358 -5.80 -29.55 15.52
CA PRO A 358 -5.38 -30.36 16.66
C PRO A 358 -4.59 -31.57 16.15
N ARG A 359 -3.35 -31.70 16.59
CA ARG A 359 -2.56 -32.91 16.34
C ARG A 359 -2.97 -33.93 17.39
N CYS A 360 -3.80 -34.89 17.01
CA CYS A 360 -4.13 -36.00 17.88
C CYS A 360 -3.05 -37.08 17.71
N ALA A 361 -2.23 -37.25 18.75
CA ALA A 361 -1.41 -38.45 18.88
C ALA A 361 -2.30 -39.51 19.55
N GLU A 362 -2.74 -40.49 18.77
CA GLU A 362 -3.60 -41.61 19.17
C GLU A 362 -5.05 -41.22 19.57
N GLU A 363 -5.92 -42.23 19.71
CA GLU A 363 -7.41 -42.17 19.74
C GLU A 363 -8.02 -41.24 20.81
N SER A 364 -7.21 -40.64 21.67
CA SER A 364 -7.62 -39.59 22.60
C SER A 364 -7.02 -38.25 22.20
N CYS A 365 -7.77 -37.46 21.43
CA CYS A 365 -7.51 -36.02 21.26
C CYS A 365 -7.72 -35.32 22.61
N TYR A 366 -6.75 -35.36 23.52
CA TYR A 366 -6.70 -34.40 24.61
C TYR A 366 -6.15 -33.10 24.03
N GLU A 367 -7.04 -32.16 23.71
CA GLU A 367 -6.64 -30.76 23.81
C GLU A 367 -6.21 -30.58 25.26
N GLU A 368 -4.90 -30.61 25.50
CA GLU A 368 -4.34 -30.08 26.74
C GLU A 368 -4.68 -28.59 26.70
N THR A 369 -5.88 -28.28 27.20
CA THR A 369 -6.32 -26.93 27.51
C THR A 369 -5.31 -26.46 28.52
N VAL A 370 -4.27 -25.76 28.05
CA VAL A 370 -3.35 -25.02 28.90
C VAL A 370 -4.17 -23.85 29.47
N ALA A 371 -5.08 -24.17 30.38
CA ALA A 371 -5.77 -23.25 31.22
C ALA A 371 -4.73 -22.77 32.25
N GLY A 372 -4.15 -21.60 32.01
CA GLY A 372 -3.60 -20.80 33.10
C GLY A 372 -2.08 -20.62 33.18
N SER A 373 -1.25 -21.16 32.27
CA SER A 373 0.19 -20.82 32.25
C SER A 373 0.53 -19.69 31.28
N TRP A 374 -0.39 -18.75 31.08
CA TRP A 374 -0.01 -17.42 30.59
C TRP A 374 0.45 -16.63 31.81
N SER A 375 1.72 -16.78 32.16
CA SER A 375 2.37 -15.94 33.16
C SER A 375 2.36 -14.51 32.64
N SER A 376 1.30 -13.77 32.98
CA SER A 376 1.34 -12.31 33.01
C SER A 376 2.44 -11.93 33.98
N LYS A 377 3.63 -11.67 33.44
CA LYS A 377 4.76 -11.08 34.16
C LYS A 377 4.68 -9.55 34.21
N TYR A 378 3.50 -8.99 33.97
CA TYR A 378 3.20 -7.58 34.22
C TYR A 378 2.24 -7.51 35.40
N GLY A 379 2.81 -7.35 36.59
CA GLY A 379 2.08 -7.05 37.80
C GLY A 379 1.53 -5.63 37.73
N GLU A 380 0.26 -5.51 37.33
CA GLU A 380 -0.56 -4.36 37.68
C GLU A 380 -1.58 -4.80 38.73
N THR A 381 -1.35 -4.35 39.97
CA THR A 381 -2.31 -4.39 41.06
C THR A 381 -3.52 -3.52 40.72
N LEU A 382 -4.63 -4.14 40.32
CA LEU A 382 -5.95 -3.49 40.31
C LEU A 382 -6.70 -3.79 41.62
N PRO A 383 -7.35 -2.79 42.24
CA PRO A 383 -8.06 -2.97 43.50
C PRO A 383 -9.39 -3.68 43.29
N ARG A 384 -9.67 -4.66 44.17
CA ARG A 384 -10.96 -5.35 44.32
C ARG A 384 -12.10 -4.31 44.50
N ARG A 385 -13.02 -4.23 43.54
CA ARG A 385 -14.39 -3.74 43.77
C ARG A 385 -15.33 -4.93 43.86
N GLY A 386 -16.07 -4.99 44.96
CA GLY A 386 -17.08 -6.01 45.23
C GLY A 386 -18.26 -5.92 44.26
N ILE A 387 -18.76 -7.08 43.85
CA ILE A 387 -19.97 -7.24 43.07
C ILE A 387 -21.12 -7.41 44.06
N ALA A 388 -22.07 -6.49 44.04
CA ALA A 388 -23.36 -6.64 44.67
C ALA A 388 -24.25 -7.50 43.77
N ALA A 389 -24.89 -8.52 44.35
CA ALA A 389 -25.92 -9.32 43.69
C ALA A 389 -27.18 -8.46 43.51
N ILE A 390 -27.74 -8.46 42.31
CA ILE A 390 -29.09 -7.97 42.03
C ILE A 390 -29.94 -9.19 41.70
N GLU A 391 -30.92 -9.46 42.55
CA GLU A 391 -31.99 -10.42 42.35
C GLU A 391 -32.92 -9.93 41.22
N ALA A 392 -33.20 -10.80 40.25
CA ALA A 392 -34.21 -10.57 39.21
C ALA A 392 -35.39 -11.52 39.44
N SER A 393 -36.48 -10.99 40.00
CA SER A 393 -37.84 -11.47 39.79
C SER A 393 -38.26 -11.08 38.35
N GLY A 394 -38.92 -11.89 37.53
CA GLY A 394 -40.05 -12.75 37.81
C GLY A 394 -41.30 -12.11 37.18
N GLY A 395 -41.56 -12.39 35.90
CA GLY A 395 -42.74 -11.86 35.20
C GLY A 395 -43.02 -12.58 33.87
N SER A 396 -43.95 -13.53 33.90
CA SER A 396 -44.54 -14.18 32.72
C SER A 396 -45.51 -13.24 31.99
N PRO A 397 -45.63 -13.30 30.66
CA PRO A 397 -46.73 -12.66 29.97
C PRO A 397 -47.96 -13.57 29.89
N ILE A 398 -49.10 -12.98 30.24
CA ILE A 398 -50.45 -13.49 30.00
C ILE A 398 -50.85 -13.17 28.54
N ILE A 399 -51.60 -14.12 27.97
CA ILE A 399 -52.24 -14.13 26.66
C ILE A 399 -53.36 -13.08 26.61
N ASP A 400 -53.38 -12.26 25.56
CA ASP A 400 -54.56 -11.96 24.72
C ASP A 400 -54.12 -11.31 23.39
#